data_AF-A0A9D4H469-F1
#
_entry.id   AF-A0A9D4H469-F1
#
_cell.length_a   1.000
_cell.length_b   1.000
_cell.length_c   1.000
_cell.angle_alpha   90.00
_cell.angle_beta   90.00
_cell.angle_gamma   90.00
#
_symmetry.space_group_name_H-M   'P 1'
#
loop_
_entity.id
_entity.type
_entity.pdbx_description
1 polymer ?
#
loop_
_entity_poly.entity_id
_entity_poly.type
_entity_poly.pdbx_seq_one_letter_code
_entity_poly.pdbx_strand_id
1 'polypeptide(L)' 'MCHSVDCLEGEFQCVTSRKCIAGARRCDTRRDCPDGSDEAKCREFRLLISY' A
#
# COMPACT_ATOMS: atom_id res chain seq x y z
N MET A 1 -14.53 -15.77 -16.50
CA MET A 1 -13.10 -15.82 -16.12
C MET A 1 -13.00 -15.28 -14.71
N CYS A 2 -12.81 -16.12 -13.70
CA CYS A 2 -12.62 -15.70 -12.31
C CYS A 2 -11.12 -15.64 -12.07
N HIS A 3 -10.54 -14.46 -12.21
CA HIS A 3 -9.16 -14.26 -11.82
C HIS A 3 -9.18 -14.20 -10.29
N SER A 4 -8.79 -15.29 -9.65
CA SER A 4 -8.46 -15.34 -8.24
C SER A 4 -7.23 -14.47 -8.02
N VAL A 5 -7.43 -13.16 -7.99
CA VAL A 5 -6.42 -12.19 -7.58
C VAL A 5 -6.78 -11.82 -6.16
N ASP A 6 -5.88 -12.12 -5.23
CA ASP A 6 -6.05 -11.82 -3.81
C ASP A 6 -6.28 -10.31 -3.57
N CYS A 7 -5.98 -9.43 -4.54
CA CYS A 7 -6.42 -8.04 -4.69
C CYS A 7 -6.46 -7.66 -6.20
N LEU A 8 -7.24 -6.66 -6.66
CA LEU A 8 -7.27 -6.28 -8.09
C LEU A 8 -5.90 -5.80 -8.62
N GLU A 9 -5.74 -5.81 -9.94
CA GLU A 9 -4.59 -5.17 -10.59
C GLU A 9 -4.52 -3.69 -10.19
N GLY A 10 -3.42 -3.31 -9.54
CA GLY A 10 -3.25 -1.96 -8.98
C GLY A 10 -3.65 -1.80 -7.52
N GLU A 11 -4.05 -2.87 -6.83
CA GLU A 11 -4.23 -2.90 -5.37
C GLU A 11 -3.03 -3.52 -4.65
N PHE A 12 -2.83 -3.12 -3.40
CA PHE A 12 -1.81 -3.66 -2.51
C PHE A 12 -2.47 -4.47 -1.39
N GLN A 13 -2.01 -5.70 -1.22
CA GLN A 13 -2.42 -6.54 -0.09
C GLN A 13 -1.56 -6.21 1.13
N CYS A 14 -2.21 -5.92 2.25
CA CYS A 14 -1.54 -5.75 3.54
C CYS A 14 -0.76 -7.03 3.92
N VAL A 15 0.32 -6.87 4.68
CA VAL A 15 1.28 -7.97 4.91
C VAL A 15 0.73 -9.01 5.88
N THR A 16 0.16 -8.57 7.00
CA THR A 16 -0.45 -9.48 7.99
C THR A 16 -1.95 -9.62 7.75
N SER A 17 -2.61 -8.52 7.44
CA SER A 17 -4.02 -8.53 7.08
C SER A 17 -4.16 -8.90 5.60
N ARG A 18 -4.99 -9.87 5.23
CA ARG A 18 -5.35 -10.10 3.81
C ARG A 18 -6.26 -9.01 3.23
N LYS A 19 -6.11 -7.78 3.74
CA LYS A 19 -6.88 -6.60 3.33
C LYS A 19 -6.23 -6.01 2.08
N CYS A 20 -7.04 -5.75 1.08
CA CYS A 20 -6.64 -4.99 -0.10
C CYS A 20 -6.88 -3.51 0.12
N ILE A 21 -5.91 -2.71 -0.28
CA ILE A 21 -6.01 -1.27 -0.36
C ILE A 21 -5.65 -0.84 -1.78
N ALA A 22 -6.13 0.31 -2.23
CA ALA A 22 -5.71 0.82 -3.52
C ALA A 22 -4.18 1.02 -3.53
N GLY A 23 -3.50 0.72 -4.64
CA GLY A 23 -2.06 0.91 -4.76
C GLY A 23 -1.64 2.38 -4.56
N ALA A 24 -2.54 3.33 -4.82
CA ALA A 24 -2.37 4.74 -4.49
C ALA A 24 -2.34 5.03 -2.98
N ARG A 25 -2.92 4.16 -2.14
CA ARG A 25 -2.88 4.28 -0.67
C ARG A 25 -1.61 3.70 -0.06
N ARG A 26 -0.81 2.98 -0.84
CA ARG A 26 0.51 2.55 -0.40
C ARG A 26 1.42 3.78 -0.39
N CYS A 27 1.97 4.11 0.77
CA CYS A 27 2.79 5.31 0.98
C CYS A 27 2.03 6.64 0.87
N ASP A 28 0.75 6.65 1.26
CA ASP A 28 -0.10 7.85 1.24
C ASP A 28 -0.02 8.65 2.56
N THR A 29 0.93 8.33 3.45
CA THR A 29 1.06 8.91 4.81
C THR A 29 -0.09 8.54 5.75
N ARG A 30 -1.00 7.69 5.29
CA ARG A 30 -2.16 7.19 6.02
C ARG A 30 -2.01 5.71 6.25
N ARG A 31 -2.31 5.29 7.47
CA ARG A 31 -2.29 3.89 7.87
C ARG A 31 -3.59 3.23 7.41
N ASP A 32 -3.59 2.70 6.19
CA ASP A 32 -4.74 2.00 5.63
C ASP A 32 -4.71 0.50 5.95
N CYS A 33 -3.52 -0.10 6.12
CA CYS A 33 -3.41 -1.44 6.72
C CYS A 33 -3.55 -1.38 8.24
N PRO A 34 -4.22 -2.36 8.87
CA PRO A 34 -4.28 -2.43 10.33
C PRO A 34 -2.89 -2.62 10.96
N ASP A 35 -1.99 -3.29 10.25
CA ASP A 35 -0.58 -3.45 10.61
C ASP A 35 0.33 -2.28 10.17
N GLY A 36 -0.21 -1.32 9.43
CA GLY A 36 0.56 -0.22 8.82
C GLY A 36 1.62 -0.65 7.81
N SER A 37 1.50 -1.86 7.25
CA SER A 37 2.48 -2.41 6.31
C SER A 37 2.55 -1.65 4.99
N ASP A 38 1.46 -0.99 4.61
CA ASP A 38 1.36 -0.07 3.48
C ASP A 38 2.30 1.14 3.63
N GLU A 39 2.53 1.57 4.87
CA GLU A 39 3.39 2.72 5.21
C GLU A 39 4.79 2.30 5.71
N ALA A 40 4.97 1.05 6.13
CA ALA A 40 6.21 0.57 6.75
C ALA A 40 7.40 0.42 5.77
N LYS A 41 7.14 0.27 4.46
CA LYS A 41 8.16 0.11 3.41
C LYS A 41 8.21 1.29 2.43
N CYS A 42 7.79 2.46 2.87
CA CYS A 42 7.90 3.69 2.11
C CYS A 42 9.30 4.26 2.33
N ARG A 43 10.27 3.77 1.55
CA ARG A 43 11.59 4.41 1.52
C ARG A 43 11.38 5.84 1.06
N GLU A 44 11.68 6.73 1.98
CA GLU A 44 11.51 8.17 1.99
C GLU A 44 11.96 8.83 0.67
N PHE A 45 11.06 8.93 -0.30
CA PHE A 45 11.21 9.88 -1.42
C PHE A 45 10.64 11.25 -1.06
N ARG A 46 10.56 11.57 0.23
CA ARG A 46 10.13 12.89 0.73
C ARG A 46 11.28 13.89 0.86
N LEU A 47 12.53 13.48 0.63
CA LEU A 47 13.71 14.36 0.66
C LEU A 47 14.16 14.85 -0.74
N LEU A 48 13.26 15.03 -1.71
CA LEU A 48 13.62 15.59 -3.03
C LEU A 48 12.67 16.70 -3.51
N ILE A 49 12.13 17.53 -2.61
CA ILE A 49 11.43 18.76 -3.01
C ILE A 49 11.53 19.91 -2.00
N SER A 50 12.69 20.11 -1.39
CA SER A 50 13.02 21.42 -0.79
C SER A 50 14.42 21.82 -1.25
N TYR A 51 14.40 22.38 -2.47
CA TYR A 51 15.33 23.33 -3.06
C TYR A 51 16.36 23.93 -2.10
#